data_AF-A0A5S5DYP5-F1
#
_entry.id   AF-A0A5S5DYP5-F1
#
_cell.length_a   1.000
_cell.length_b   1.000
_cell.length_c   1.000
_cell.angle_alpha   90.00
_cell.angle_beta   90.00
_cell.angle_gamma   90.00
#
_symmetry.space_group_name_H-M   'P 1'
#
loop_
_entity.id
_entity.type
_entity.pdbx_description
1 polymer ?
#
loop_
_entity_poly.entity_id
_entity_poly.type
_entity_poly.pdbx_seq_one_letter_code
_entity_poly.pdbx_strand_id
1 'polypeptide(L)'
;MSGYFGVDFFTGGQNRLRINYNGNVGIGSVNPDSKLTVKGKIHCEEVKVDLAVPADYVFEKYYIGSSSLKEDYKMPTLEEVEIFTKKNNHLPEMPSAKQIQEEGLHLKEMTNLLLQKIEELTLYTIEQEKRIKTLEKKLTDVK
;
A
#
# COMPACT_ATOMS: atom_id res chain seq x y z
N MET A 1 21.07 26.80 -25.05
CA MET A 1 21.59 26.29 -23.76
C MET A 1 21.73 24.78 -23.91
N SER A 2 22.95 24.23 -23.98
CA SER A 2 23.15 22.78 -24.11
C SER A 2 23.17 22.14 -22.71
N GLY A 3 22.22 21.25 -22.44
CA GLY A 3 22.04 20.62 -21.12
C GLY A 3 22.93 19.41 -20.87
N TYR A 4 24.15 19.35 -21.44
CA TYR A 4 25.03 18.17 -21.31
C TYR A 4 25.33 17.81 -19.84
N PHE A 5 25.38 18.82 -18.96
CA PHE A 5 25.53 18.64 -17.50
C PHE A 5 24.21 18.78 -16.72
N GLY A 6 23.09 18.94 -17.41
CA GLY A 6 21.77 19.26 -16.85
C GLY A 6 21.34 20.71 -17.07
N VAL A 7 20.20 21.07 -16.47
CA VAL A 7 19.58 22.40 -16.50
C VAL A 7 19.13 22.77 -15.09
N ASP A 8 19.48 23.96 -14.63
CA ASP A 8 19.16 24.46 -13.30
C ASP A 8 18.35 25.76 -13.36
N PHE A 9 17.34 25.87 -12.49
CA PHE A 9 16.50 27.05 -12.30
C PHE A 9 16.70 27.61 -10.90
N PHE A 10 17.00 28.90 -10.81
CA PHE A 10 17.36 29.57 -9.55
C PHE A 10 16.38 30.70 -9.21
N THR A 11 16.08 30.88 -7.92
CA THR A 11 15.46 32.10 -7.40
C THR A 11 16.10 32.48 -6.07
N GLY A 12 16.44 33.77 -5.90
CA GLY A 12 17.15 34.24 -4.69
C GLY A 12 18.50 33.56 -4.46
N GLY A 13 19.22 33.21 -5.55
CA GLY A 13 20.52 32.54 -5.48
C GLY A 13 20.48 31.05 -5.08
N GLN A 14 19.28 30.47 -4.90
CA GLN A 14 19.10 29.07 -4.52
C GLN A 14 18.55 28.25 -5.68
N ASN A 15 19.02 27.02 -5.85
CA ASN A 15 18.47 26.07 -6.83
C ASN A 15 17.05 25.67 -6.40
N ARG A 16 16.08 25.82 -7.31
CA ARG A 16 14.68 25.48 -7.07
C ARG A 16 14.24 24.26 -7.84
N LEU A 17 14.67 24.15 -9.09
CA LEU A 17 14.39 23.02 -9.96
C LEU A 17 15.67 22.67 -10.72
N ARG A 18 15.98 21.38 -10.78
CA ARG A 18 17.10 20.83 -11.52
C ARG A 18 16.64 19.69 -12.41
N ILE A 19 17.14 19.63 -13.64
CA ILE A 19 17.20 18.40 -14.44
C ILE A 19 18.67 18.00 -14.47
N ASN A 20 19.05 16.88 -13.85
CA ASN A 20 20.46 16.47 -13.81
C ASN A 20 20.90 15.81 -15.13
N TYR A 21 22.19 15.46 -15.25
CA TYR A 21 22.76 14.84 -16.45
C TYR A 21 22.15 13.46 -16.79
N ASN A 22 21.54 12.78 -15.80
CA ASN A 22 20.80 11.52 -15.98
C ASN A 22 19.33 11.74 -16.41
N GLY A 23 18.90 13.00 -16.55
CA GLY A 23 17.52 13.36 -16.88
C GLY A 23 16.55 13.29 -15.70
N ASN A 24 17.02 13.10 -14.46
CA ASN A 24 16.15 13.12 -13.27
C ASN A 24 15.82 14.56 -12.89
N VAL A 25 14.57 14.80 -12.50
CA VAL A 25 14.07 16.10 -12.07
C VAL A 25 14.07 16.21 -10.55
N GLY A 26 14.75 17.22 -10.02
CA GLY A 26 14.73 17.57 -8.60
C GLY A 26 13.99 18.88 -8.37
N ILE A 27 13.05 18.91 -7.43
CA ILE A 27 12.41 20.14 -6.92
C ILE A 27 12.87 20.34 -5.48
N GLY A 28 13.64 21.40 -5.23
CA GLY A 28 14.29 21.65 -3.94
C GLY A 28 15.44 20.68 -3.60
N SER A 29 15.87 19.84 -4.55
CA SER A 29 17.01 18.93 -4.42
C SER A 29 17.95 19.06 -5.61
N VAL A 30 19.25 19.19 -5.33
CA VAL A 30 20.31 19.19 -6.36
C VAL A 30 20.79 17.78 -6.72
N ASN A 31 20.39 16.77 -5.93
CA ASN A 31 20.76 15.37 -6.10
C ASN A 31 19.48 14.52 -6.17
N PRO A 32 18.70 14.56 -7.27
CA PRO A 32 17.53 13.72 -7.42
C PRO A 32 17.93 12.24 -7.58
N ASP A 33 17.42 11.41 -6.68
CA ASP A 33 17.63 9.96 -6.59
C ASP A 33 16.59 9.13 -7.36
N SER A 34 15.49 9.77 -7.79
CA SER A 34 14.42 9.18 -8.59
C SER A 34 14.14 10.03 -9.83
N LYS A 35 13.29 9.55 -10.74
CA LYS A 35 12.89 10.32 -11.94
C LYS A 35 12.32 11.70 -11.59
N LEU A 36 11.58 11.77 -10.49
CA LEU A 36 11.16 13.00 -9.84
C LEU A 36 11.45 12.89 -8.34
N THR A 37 12.28 13.78 -7.80
CA THR A 37 12.56 13.90 -6.37
C THR A 37 12.08 15.27 -5.90
N VAL A 38 11.17 15.30 -4.93
CA VAL A 38 10.68 16.55 -4.32
C VAL A 38 11.13 16.62 -2.87
N LYS A 39 12.02 17.55 -2.54
CA LYS A 39 12.45 17.80 -1.17
C LYS A 39 11.51 18.81 -0.51
N GLY A 40 10.28 18.39 -0.24
CA GLY A 40 9.23 19.24 0.31
C GLY A 40 7.86 18.56 0.29
N LYS A 41 6.82 19.33 0.62
CA LYS A 41 5.42 18.87 0.53
C LYS A 41 4.90 19.06 -0.89
N ILE A 42 4.18 18.06 -1.40
CA ILE A 42 3.42 18.16 -2.65
C ILE A 42 1.97 18.50 -2.28
N HIS A 43 1.45 19.60 -2.82
CA HIS A 43 0.04 19.94 -2.75
C HIS A 43 -0.56 19.80 -4.15
N CYS A 44 -1.48 18.87 -4.30
CA CYS A 44 -2.14 18.53 -5.56
C CYS A 44 -3.59 18.15 -5.27
N GLU A 45 -4.46 18.28 -6.27
CA GLU A 45 -5.88 17.89 -6.14
C GLU A 45 -6.04 16.36 -6.17
N GLU A 46 -5.30 15.68 -7.04
CA GLU A 46 -5.39 14.23 -7.23
C GLU A 46 -4.02 13.63 -7.59
N VAL A 47 -3.78 12.41 -7.11
CA VAL A 47 -2.66 11.57 -7.54
C VAL A 47 -3.24 10.30 -8.14
N LYS A 48 -3.14 10.16 -9.46
CA LYS A 48 -3.44 8.90 -10.14
C LYS A 48 -2.22 7.98 -10.09
N VAL A 49 -2.42 6.78 -9.55
CA VAL A 49 -1.37 5.75 -9.44
C VAL A 49 -1.81 4.52 -10.21
N ASP A 50 -1.03 4.12 -11.22
CA ASP A 50 -1.33 2.92 -11.99
C ASP A 50 -0.91 1.66 -11.24
N LEU A 51 -1.88 0.81 -10.90
CA LEU A 51 -1.68 -0.50 -10.27
C LEU A 51 -1.50 -1.56 -11.36
N ALA A 52 -0.51 -2.44 -11.19
CA ALA A 52 -0.29 -3.55 -12.12
C ALA A 52 -1.28 -4.70 -11.88
N VAL A 53 -1.61 -4.95 -10.61
CA VAL A 53 -2.55 -5.98 -10.16
C VAL A 53 -3.36 -5.39 -9.01
N PRO A 54 -4.68 -5.16 -9.18
CA PRO A 54 -5.55 -4.74 -8.09
C PRO A 54 -5.77 -5.88 -7.08
N ALA A 55 -6.12 -5.55 -5.85
CA ALA A 55 -6.23 -6.51 -4.75
C ALA A 55 -7.44 -7.46 -4.80
N ASP A 56 -8.31 -7.35 -5.82
CA ASP A 56 -9.53 -8.15 -6.02
C ASP A 56 -9.32 -9.68 -5.99
N TYR A 57 -8.07 -10.14 -6.03
CA TYR A 57 -7.70 -11.55 -5.88
C TYR A 57 -8.14 -12.17 -4.54
N VAL A 58 -8.39 -11.39 -3.48
CA VAL A 58 -8.81 -11.93 -2.18
C VAL A 58 -10.20 -12.55 -2.30
N PHE A 59 -11.15 -11.84 -2.90
CA PHE A 59 -12.49 -12.36 -3.11
C PHE A 59 -12.53 -13.49 -4.13
N GLU A 60 -11.78 -13.38 -5.24
CA GLU A 60 -11.68 -14.48 -6.22
C GLU A 60 -11.22 -15.76 -5.53
N LYS A 61 -10.12 -15.68 -4.76
CA LYS A 61 -9.58 -16.84 -4.05
C LYS A 61 -10.58 -17.43 -3.07
N TYR A 62 -11.29 -16.60 -2.31
CA TYR A 62 -12.23 -17.04 -1.29
C TYR A 62 -13.49 -17.70 -1.88
N TYR A 63 -14.10 -17.10 -2.92
CA TYR A 63 -15.36 -17.60 -3.47
C TYR A 63 -15.20 -18.61 -4.60
N ILE A 64 -14.13 -18.52 -5.40
CA ILE A 64 -13.89 -19.34 -6.59
C ILE A 64 -12.84 -20.42 -6.31
N GLY A 65 -11.98 -20.23 -5.30
CA GLY A 65 -10.91 -21.16 -4.91
C GLY A 65 -9.57 -20.89 -5.60
N SER A 66 -9.55 -20.02 -6.61
CA SER A 66 -8.36 -19.55 -7.33
C SER A 66 -8.49 -18.07 -7.68
N SER A 67 -7.36 -17.43 -7.93
CA SER A 67 -7.32 -16.09 -8.52
C SER A 67 -6.32 -16.07 -9.66
N SER A 68 -6.70 -15.44 -10.77
CA SER A 68 -5.82 -15.25 -11.93
C SER A 68 -4.82 -14.10 -11.74
N LEU A 69 -5.10 -13.23 -10.78
CA LEU A 69 -4.30 -12.06 -10.44
C LEU A 69 -3.16 -12.41 -9.48
N LYS A 70 -3.39 -13.36 -8.56
CA LYS A 70 -2.40 -13.85 -7.60
C LYS A 70 -2.70 -15.30 -7.18
N GLU A 71 -2.14 -16.27 -7.92
CA GLU A 71 -2.45 -17.70 -7.75
C GLU A 71 -2.02 -18.26 -6.38
N ASP A 72 -0.88 -17.79 -5.88
CA ASP A 72 -0.24 -18.19 -4.62
C ASP A 72 -0.84 -17.50 -3.39
N TYR A 73 -1.83 -16.62 -3.57
CA TYR A 73 -2.48 -15.96 -2.46
C TYR A 73 -3.20 -16.95 -1.54
N LYS A 74 -2.91 -16.84 -0.24
CA LYS A 74 -3.60 -17.56 0.82
C LYS A 74 -4.06 -16.57 1.87
N MET A 75 -5.38 -16.48 2.04
CA MET A 75 -5.96 -15.71 3.14
C MET A 75 -5.55 -16.34 4.48
N PRO A 76 -4.95 -15.57 5.41
CA PRO A 76 -4.54 -16.10 6.71
C PRO A 76 -5.77 -16.40 7.58
N THR A 77 -5.63 -17.24 8.60
CA THR A 77 -6.68 -17.39 9.63
C THR A 77 -6.55 -16.28 10.67
N LEU A 78 -7.63 -15.97 11.40
CA LEU A 78 -7.57 -15.01 12.51
C LEU A 78 -6.57 -15.44 13.61
N GLU A 79 -6.37 -16.74 13.80
CA GLU A 79 -5.39 -17.30 14.72
C GLU A 79 -3.95 -17.01 14.24
N GLU A 80 -3.67 -17.21 12.94
CA GLU A 80 -2.38 -16.88 12.33
C GLU A 80 -2.10 -15.36 12.42
N VAL A 81 -3.11 -14.53 12.15
CA VAL A 81 -3.03 -13.07 12.27
C VAL A 81 -2.77 -12.65 13.72
N GLU A 82 -3.45 -13.25 14.70
CA GLU A 82 -3.25 -12.98 16.13
C GLU A 82 -1.81 -13.33 16.57
N ILE A 83 -1.32 -14.50 16.16
CA ILE A 83 0.06 -14.92 16.47
C ILE A 83 1.06 -13.92 15.87
N PHE A 84 0.87 -13.54 14.61
CA PHE A 84 1.77 -12.60 13.93
C PHE A 84 1.74 -11.21 14.60
N THR A 85 0.56 -10.68 14.89
CA THR A 85 0.41 -9.34 15.47
C THR A 85 0.95 -9.27 16.89
N LYS A 86 0.77 -10.31 17.72
CA LYS A 86 1.40 -10.40 19.05
C LYS A 86 2.92 -10.39 18.99
N LYS A 87 3.51 -11.00 17.95
CA LYS A 87 4.96 -11.09 17.78
C LYS A 87 5.56 -9.81 17.17
N ASN A 88 4.89 -9.23 16.17
CA ASN A 88 5.49 -8.20 15.31
C ASN A 88 4.88 -6.80 15.50
N ASN A 89 3.76 -6.67 16.22
CA ASN A 89 3.04 -5.41 16.47
C ASN A 89 2.57 -4.66 15.19
N HIS A 90 2.47 -5.36 14.07
CA HIS A 90 1.85 -4.88 12.84
C HIS A 90 1.14 -6.04 12.12
N LEU A 91 0.31 -5.73 11.14
CA LEU A 91 -0.38 -6.73 10.34
C LEU A 91 0.59 -7.49 9.42
N PRO A 92 0.30 -8.76 9.08
CA PRO A 92 1.02 -9.48 8.03
C PRO A 92 1.10 -8.67 6.74
N GLU A 93 2.23 -8.78 6.02
CA GLU A 93 2.53 -8.08 4.75
C GLU A 93 2.61 -6.55 4.84
N MET A 94 2.12 -5.91 5.91
CA MET A 94 2.32 -4.48 6.11
C MET A 94 3.76 -4.21 6.53
N PRO A 95 4.41 -3.17 5.98
CA PRO A 95 5.72 -2.75 6.45
C PRO A 95 5.63 -2.28 7.90
N SER A 96 6.65 -2.62 8.69
CA SER A 96 6.79 -2.14 10.06
C SER A 96 7.06 -0.63 10.10
N ALA A 97 6.78 0.00 11.24
CA ALA A 97 7.10 1.42 11.44
C ALA A 97 8.58 1.74 11.18
N LYS A 98 9.49 0.81 11.51
CA LYS A 98 10.92 0.94 11.25
C LYS A 98 11.22 0.95 9.74
N GLN A 99 10.62 0.03 8.98
CA GLN A 99 10.79 -0.01 7.52
C GLN A 99 10.27 1.27 6.86
N ILE A 100 9.10 1.76 7.27
CA ILE A 100 8.53 3.02 6.74
C ILE A 100 9.46 4.22 7.08
N GLN A 101 10.11 4.21 8.24
CA GLN A 101 11.03 5.27 8.62
C GLN A 101 12.33 5.25 7.79
N GLU A 102 12.81 4.07 7.42
CA GLU A 102 14.06 3.88 6.68
C GLU A 102 13.87 4.04 5.16
N GLU A 103 12.81 3.46 4.60
CA GLU A 103 12.59 3.35 3.16
C GLU A 103 11.54 4.34 2.65
N GLY A 104 10.75 4.94 3.54
CA GLY A 104 9.61 5.77 3.21
C GLY A 104 8.34 4.96 2.94
N LEU A 105 7.30 5.65 2.46
CA LEU A 105 6.01 5.04 2.13
C LEU A 105 5.82 4.99 0.62
N HIS A 106 5.82 3.78 0.06
CA HIS A 106 5.46 3.58 -1.35
C HIS A 106 3.95 3.60 -1.51
N LEU A 107 3.40 4.76 -1.94
CA LEU A 107 1.96 4.98 -2.02
C LEU A 107 1.24 3.90 -2.82
N LYS A 108 1.79 3.48 -3.96
CA LYS A 108 1.24 2.43 -4.83
C LYS A 108 1.08 1.09 -4.11
N GLU A 109 2.12 0.66 -3.43
CA GLU A 109 2.13 -0.64 -2.75
C GLU A 109 1.25 -0.60 -1.51
N MET A 110 1.33 0.49 -0.75
CA MET A 110 0.52 0.69 0.45
C MET A 110 -0.98 0.73 0.11
N THR A 111 -1.40 1.44 -0.94
CA THR A 111 -2.84 1.48 -1.30
C THR A 111 -3.36 0.11 -1.71
N ASN A 112 -2.57 -0.69 -2.45
CA ASN A 112 -2.95 -2.04 -2.83
C ASN A 112 -3.03 -2.98 -1.62
N LEU A 113 -2.04 -2.88 -0.72
CA LEU A 113 -1.97 -3.63 0.53
C LEU A 113 -3.14 -3.28 1.47
N LEU A 114 -3.48 -2.00 1.60
CA LEU A 114 -4.65 -1.57 2.37
C LEU A 114 -5.95 -2.12 1.80
N LEU A 115 -6.12 -2.11 0.46
CA LEU A 115 -7.28 -2.70 -0.18
C LEU A 115 -7.37 -4.20 0.14
N GLN A 116 -6.26 -4.94 0.00
CA GLN A 116 -6.20 -6.35 0.38
C GLN A 116 -6.66 -6.59 1.83
N LYS A 117 -6.20 -5.76 2.78
CA LYS A 117 -6.61 -5.89 4.19
C LYS A 117 -8.08 -5.52 4.44
N ILE A 118 -8.63 -4.59 3.66
CA ILE A 118 -10.07 -4.29 3.71
C ILE A 118 -10.89 -5.48 3.21
N GLU A 119 -10.46 -6.14 2.13
CA GLU A 119 -11.14 -7.34 1.61
C GLU A 119 -11.07 -8.50 2.60
N GLU A 120 -9.88 -8.75 3.18
CA GLU A 120 -9.69 -9.76 4.23
C GLU A 120 -10.62 -9.50 5.43
N LEU A 121 -10.64 -8.26 5.94
CA LEU A 121 -11.50 -7.87 7.07
C LEU A 121 -12.98 -8.02 6.75
N THR A 122 -13.38 -7.70 5.51
CA THR A 122 -14.76 -7.85 5.04
C THR A 122 -15.18 -9.32 5.07
N LEU A 123 -14.33 -10.23 4.60
CA LEU A 123 -14.60 -11.67 4.64
C LEU A 123 -14.68 -12.20 6.07
N TYR A 124 -13.75 -11.84 6.96
CA TYR A 124 -13.84 -12.23 8.37
C TYR A 124 -15.13 -11.74 9.02
N THR A 125 -15.57 -10.52 8.71
CA THR A 125 -16.81 -9.95 9.25
C THR A 125 -18.03 -10.72 8.74
N ILE A 126 -18.05 -11.11 7.46
CA ILE A 126 -19.12 -11.96 6.88
C ILE A 126 -19.18 -13.32 7.58
N GLU A 127 -18.04 -13.96 7.85
CA GLU A 127 -17.97 -15.24 8.56
C GLU A 127 -18.44 -15.11 10.01
N GLN A 128 -18.03 -14.05 10.70
CA GLN A 128 -18.46 -13.74 12.06
C GLN A 128 -19.98 -13.53 12.12
N GLU A 129 -20.56 -12.77 11.20
CA GLU A 129 -22.01 -12.56 11.11
C GLU A 129 -22.79 -13.86 10.89
N LYS A 130 -22.30 -14.74 9.99
CA LYS A 130 -22.89 -16.07 9.78
C LYS A 130 -22.84 -16.91 11.06
N ARG A 131 -21.73 -16.83 11.81
CA ARG A 131 -21.59 -17.54 13.09
C ARG A 131 -22.53 -17.00 14.15
N ILE A 132 -22.66 -15.68 14.27
CA ILE A 132 -23.58 -15.03 15.21
C ILE A 132 -25.02 -15.49 14.96
N LYS A 133 -25.50 -15.39 13.71
CA LYS A 133 -26.84 -15.86 13.33
C LYS A 133 -27.09 -17.32 13.67
N THR A 134 -26.08 -18.17 13.47
CA THR A 134 -26.16 -19.59 13.81
C THR A 134 -26.27 -19.81 15.32
N LEU A 135 -25.52 -19.05 16.11
CA LEU A 135 -25.58 -19.12 17.57
C LEU A 135 -26.91 -18.59 18.11
N GLU A 136 -27.40 -17.47 17.58
CA GLU A 136 -28.70 -16.89 17.95
C GLU A 136 -29.85 -17.86 17.68
N LYS A 137 -29.87 -18.49 16.50
CA LYS A 137 -30.88 -19.51 16.16
C LYS A 137 -30.86 -20.69 17.13
N LYS A 138 -29.68 -21.17 17.51
CA LYS A 138 -29.56 -22.26 18.50
C LYS A 138 -30.07 -21.84 19.87
N LEU A 139 -29.89 -20.59 20.26
CA LEU A 139 -30.41 -20.07 21.54
C LEU A 139 -31.93 -19.90 21.54
N THR A 140 -32.55 -19.63 20.38
CA THR A 140 -34.01 -19.58 20.25
C THR A 140 -34.64 -20.97 20.21
N ASP A 141 -33.99 -21.95 19.58
CA ASP A 141 -34.54 -23.31 19.44
C ASP A 141 -34.43 -24.13 20.75
N VAL A 142 -33.64 -23.68 21.73
CA VAL A 142 -33.46 -24.33 23.04
C VAL A 142 -34.42 -23.77 24.12
N LYS A 143 -35.24 -22.76 23.79
CA LYS A 143 -36.29 -22.21 24.65
C LYS A 143 -37.66 -22.77 24.27
#